data_AF-A0A174BDL6-F1
#
_entry.id   AF-A0A174BDL6-F1
#
_cell.length_a   1.000
_cell.length_b   1.000
_cell.length_c   1.000
_cell.angle_alpha   90.00
_cell.angle_beta   90.00
_cell.angle_gamma   90.00
#
_symmetry.space_group_name_H-M   'P 1'
#
loop_
_entity.id
_entity.type
_entity.pdbx_description
1 polymer ?
#
loop_
_entity_poly.entity_id
_entity_poly.type
_entity_poly.pdbx_seq_one_letter_code
_entity_poly.pdbx_strand_id
1 'polypeptide(L)'
;MKMIYSMDRKYYKKNVSFNTVLDPQNELRTIYEFLDKDRLISKNLSRISVLNDNYTDKQCEFSGEFVEEQEYEYFKCFLSKLKRINEKFVARAVKEEFDNEMREIKQHEEKMQEEISKVNHHSGPCIPGAKKIFVTAEGNIYPCERVSEISEVSKIGDIKKGIDKNKVLNLLNIERYSQDRCKDCWAYQHCTICIACADDTKNISNKEIEKHCWKVRGGFEEAMKNYCTLKELGYKFEEYE
;
A
#
# COMPACT_ATOMS: atom_id res chain seq x y z
N MET A 1 -0.60 16.09 19.47
CA MET A 1 0.46 16.47 18.49
C MET A 1 1.13 17.80 18.80
N LYS A 2 0.38 18.91 18.97
CA LYS A 2 0.95 20.22 19.34
C LYS A 2 1.86 20.17 20.58
N MET A 3 1.48 19.40 21.60
CA MET A 3 2.28 19.20 22.82
C MET A 3 3.63 18.54 22.55
N ILE A 4 3.66 17.45 21.76
CA ILE A 4 4.92 16.77 21.39
C ILE A 4 5.80 17.73 20.59
N TYR A 5 5.22 18.45 19.61
CA TYR A 5 5.95 19.44 18.81
C TYR A 5 6.55 20.57 19.65
N SER A 6 5.84 21.04 20.68
CA SER A 6 6.34 22.08 21.59
C SER A 6 7.39 21.60 22.58
N MET A 7 7.34 20.33 22.98
CA MET A 7 8.28 19.75 23.96
C MET A 7 9.64 19.45 23.34
N ASP A 8 9.68 18.82 22.16
CA ASP A 8 10.93 18.53 21.46
C ASP A 8 10.71 18.50 19.94
N ARG A 9 11.16 19.56 19.27
CA ARG A 9 11.06 19.70 17.81
C ARG A 9 11.94 18.70 17.05
N LYS A 10 13.10 18.33 17.60
CA LYS A 10 14.02 17.39 16.95
C LYS A 10 13.44 15.98 17.01
N TYR A 11 12.92 15.59 18.17
CA TYR A 11 12.18 14.33 18.32
C TYR A 11 10.97 14.29 17.39
N TYR A 12 10.17 15.35 17.37
CA TYR A 12 8.97 15.41 16.54
C TYR A 12 9.29 15.21 15.06
N LYS A 13 10.27 15.96 14.53
CA LYS A 13 10.66 15.85 13.12
C LYS A 13 11.16 14.45 12.73
N LYS A 14 11.85 13.76 13.65
CA LYS A 14 12.47 12.46 13.37
C LYS A 14 11.54 11.27 13.58
N ASN A 15 10.63 11.35 14.55
CA ASN A 15 9.90 10.18 15.05
C ASN A 15 8.38 10.26 14.86
N VAL A 16 7.84 11.41 14.41
CA VAL A 16 6.42 11.53 14.08
C VAL A 16 6.25 11.42 12.57
N SER A 17 5.28 10.60 12.16
CA SER A 17 4.82 10.50 10.79
C SER A 17 3.30 10.52 10.79
N PHE A 18 2.73 10.88 9.64
CA PHE A 18 1.30 10.98 9.45
C PHE A 18 0.85 9.89 8.49
N ASN A 19 -0.33 9.35 8.77
CA ASN A 19 -1.06 8.51 7.84
C ASN A 19 -2.35 9.23 7.48
N THR A 20 -2.55 9.48 6.20
CA THR A 20 -3.68 10.24 5.66
C THR A 20 -4.47 9.31 4.75
N VAL A 21 -5.75 9.13 5.07
CA VAL A 21 -6.69 8.40 4.22
C VAL A 21 -7.49 9.43 3.44
N LEU A 22 -7.41 9.37 2.11
CA LEU A 22 -8.11 10.24 1.18
C LEU A 22 -9.48 9.66 0.84
N ASP A 23 -10.47 10.53 0.87
CA ASP A 23 -11.77 10.28 0.28
C ASP A 23 -11.74 10.82 -1.16
N PRO A 24 -11.87 9.96 -2.18
CA PRO A 24 -11.74 10.35 -3.58
C PRO A 24 -12.93 11.13 -4.14
N GLN A 25 -13.89 11.49 -3.27
CA GLN A 25 -14.94 12.47 -3.57
C GLN A 25 -14.52 13.92 -3.24
N ASN A 26 -13.41 14.13 -2.54
CA ASN A 26 -12.92 15.45 -2.18
C ASN A 26 -11.86 15.96 -3.16
N GLU A 27 -11.73 17.29 -3.21
CA GLU A 27 -10.72 18.00 -3.99
C GLU A 27 -9.31 17.71 -3.43
N LEU A 28 -8.50 17.01 -4.22
CA LEU A 28 -7.21 16.45 -3.83
C LEU A 28 -6.16 17.54 -3.67
N ARG A 29 -6.22 18.59 -4.50
CA ARG A 29 -5.34 19.75 -4.42
C ARG A 29 -5.42 20.44 -3.06
N THR A 30 -6.63 20.64 -2.53
CA THR A 30 -6.84 21.24 -1.21
C THR A 30 -6.14 20.42 -0.11
N ILE A 31 -6.16 19.10 -0.24
CA ILE A 31 -5.49 18.19 0.71
C ILE A 31 -3.97 18.31 0.57
N TYR A 32 -3.41 18.30 -0.65
CA TYR A 32 -1.98 18.49 -0.87
C TYR A 32 -1.48 19.83 -0.34
N GLU A 33 -2.22 20.91 -0.58
CA GLU A 33 -1.88 22.23 -0.04
C GLU A 33 -1.86 22.23 1.49
N PHE A 34 -2.81 21.54 2.14
CA PHE A 34 -2.81 21.39 3.60
C PHE A 34 -1.58 20.61 4.09
N LEU A 35 -1.26 19.47 3.46
CA LEU A 35 -0.12 18.63 3.84
C LEU A 35 1.23 19.35 3.68
N ASP A 36 1.33 20.25 2.71
CA ASP A 36 2.57 20.98 2.41
C ASP A 36 2.70 22.30 3.19
N LYS A 37 1.59 22.94 3.58
CA LYS A 37 1.62 24.24 4.27
C LYS A 37 1.42 24.15 5.78
N ASP A 38 0.79 23.10 6.30
CA ASP A 38 0.55 23.01 7.75
C ASP A 38 1.87 22.87 8.52
N ARG A 39 2.05 23.72 9.54
CA ARG A 39 3.29 23.82 10.31
C ARG A 39 3.67 22.55 11.09
N LEU A 40 2.68 21.69 11.39
CA LEU A 40 2.88 20.45 12.13
C LEU A 40 3.10 19.27 11.17
N ILE A 41 2.59 19.33 9.94
CA ILE A 41 2.61 18.20 9.01
C ILE A 41 3.69 18.34 7.93
N SER A 42 3.89 19.55 7.39
CA SER A 42 4.75 19.84 6.22
C SER A 42 6.19 19.33 6.30
N LYS A 43 6.70 19.07 7.51
CA LYS A 43 8.10 18.63 7.74
C LYS A 43 8.22 17.15 8.07
N ASN A 44 7.12 16.41 8.07
CA ASN A 44 7.04 15.01 8.48
C ASN A 44 6.55 14.16 7.31
N LEU A 45 7.01 12.91 7.26
CA LEU A 45 6.55 11.93 6.27
C LEU A 45 5.03 11.77 6.39
N SER A 46 4.32 11.91 5.28
CA SER A 46 2.88 11.72 5.20
C SER A 46 2.60 10.56 4.25
N ARG A 47 2.26 9.39 4.80
CA ARG A 47 1.80 8.27 3.98
C ARG A 47 0.37 8.52 3.59
N ILE A 48 0.11 8.48 2.29
CA ILE A 48 -1.22 8.64 1.74
C ILE A 48 -1.76 7.26 1.37
N SER A 49 -3.05 7.06 1.61
CA SER A 49 -3.82 5.93 1.10
C SER A 49 -5.20 6.43 0.72
N VAL A 50 -5.86 5.75 -0.21
CA VAL A 50 -7.28 6.02 -0.52
C VAL A 50 -8.16 5.11 0.32
N LEU A 51 -9.40 5.53 0.57
CA LEU A 51 -10.43 4.69 1.19
C LEU A 51 -10.48 3.31 0.53
N ASN A 52 -10.57 2.28 1.36
CA ASN A 52 -10.75 0.90 0.94
C ASN A 52 -12.22 0.52 1.11
N ASP A 53 -12.79 -0.15 0.11
CA ASP A 53 -14.18 -0.64 0.10
C ASP A 53 -14.32 -2.12 0.49
N ASN A 54 -13.27 -2.71 1.08
CA ASN A 54 -13.41 -4.05 1.66
C ASN A 54 -14.49 -4.08 2.75
N TYR A 55 -15.29 -5.15 2.76
CA TYR A 55 -16.37 -5.39 3.73
C TYR A 55 -17.50 -4.33 3.75
N THR A 56 -17.66 -3.56 2.66
CA THR A 56 -18.80 -2.64 2.47
C THR A 56 -19.51 -2.92 1.15
N ASP A 57 -20.82 -2.70 1.14
CA ASP A 57 -21.63 -2.79 -0.09
C ASP A 57 -21.48 -1.53 -0.97
N LYS A 58 -20.92 -0.46 -0.43
CA LYS A 58 -20.63 0.79 -1.16
C LYS A 58 -19.25 0.74 -1.78
N GLN A 59 -19.19 0.78 -3.10
CA GLN A 59 -17.93 0.92 -3.83
C GLN A 59 -17.34 2.30 -3.58
N CYS A 60 -16.01 2.36 -3.53
CA CYS A 60 -15.30 3.63 -3.47
C CYS A 60 -15.37 4.30 -4.85
N GLU A 61 -16.16 5.36 -4.98
CA GLU A 61 -16.32 6.13 -6.22
C GLU A 61 -15.28 7.24 -6.30
N PHE A 62 -14.63 7.38 -7.46
CA PHE A 62 -13.65 8.42 -7.72
C PHE A 62 -14.30 9.54 -8.53
N SER A 63 -14.19 10.78 -8.06
CA SER A 63 -14.64 11.93 -8.86
C SER A 63 -13.70 12.15 -10.04
N GLY A 64 -14.23 12.67 -11.15
CA GLY A 64 -13.39 12.99 -12.32
C GLY A 64 -12.32 14.03 -11.99
N GLU A 65 -12.65 15.00 -11.13
CA GLU A 65 -11.74 16.02 -10.62
C GLU A 65 -10.60 15.40 -9.80
N PHE A 66 -10.90 14.46 -8.90
CA PHE A 66 -9.86 13.76 -8.13
C PHE A 66 -8.87 13.03 -9.05
N VAL A 67 -9.39 12.31 -10.05
CA VAL A 67 -8.55 11.59 -11.03
C VAL A 67 -7.69 12.57 -11.83
N GLU A 68 -8.29 13.66 -12.35
CA GLU A 68 -7.56 14.67 -13.10
C GLU A 68 -6.42 15.30 -12.28
N GLU A 69 -6.71 15.69 -11.03
CA GLU A 69 -5.72 16.28 -10.13
C GLU A 69 -4.59 15.31 -9.79
N GLN A 70 -4.92 14.03 -9.56
CA GLN A 70 -3.93 12.99 -9.29
C GLN A 70 -3.00 12.78 -10.51
N GLU A 71 -3.58 12.59 -11.70
CA GLU A 71 -2.82 12.37 -12.94
C GLU A 71 -1.95 13.59 -13.29
N TYR A 72 -2.44 14.81 -13.04
CA TYR A 72 -1.66 16.02 -13.26
C TYR A 72 -0.47 16.14 -12.31
N GLU A 73 -0.63 15.78 -11.03
CA GLU A 73 0.50 15.72 -10.08
C GLU A 73 1.52 14.64 -10.46
N TYR A 74 1.06 13.47 -10.92
CA TYR A 74 1.93 12.43 -11.47
C TYR A 74 2.71 12.94 -12.69
N PHE A 75 2.04 13.61 -13.63
CA PHE A 75 2.70 14.22 -14.78
C PHE A 75 3.77 15.25 -14.38
N LYS A 76 3.52 16.06 -13.35
CA LYS A 76 4.54 16.96 -12.79
C LYS A 76 5.73 16.20 -12.21
N CYS A 77 5.54 15.01 -11.63
CA CYS A 77 6.65 14.14 -11.21
C CYS A 77 7.56 13.81 -12.39
N PHE A 78 7.02 13.38 -13.54
CA PHE A 78 7.81 13.13 -14.75
C PHE A 78 8.60 14.36 -15.19
N LEU A 79 7.94 15.51 -15.32
CA LEU A 79 8.60 16.76 -15.71
C LEU A 79 9.72 17.15 -14.75
N SER A 80 9.52 16.94 -13.44
CA SER A 80 10.51 17.22 -12.42
C SER A 80 11.72 16.28 -12.53
N LYS A 81 11.51 14.97 -12.71
CA LYS A 81 12.58 13.99 -12.92
C LYS A 81 13.41 14.30 -14.17
N LEU A 82 12.76 14.77 -15.22
CA LEU A 82 13.39 15.21 -16.47
C LEU A 82 13.97 16.64 -16.39
N LYS A 83 13.98 17.27 -15.21
CA LYS A 83 14.50 18.62 -14.96
C LYS A 83 13.83 19.72 -15.82
N ARG A 84 12.61 19.48 -16.28
CA ARG A 84 11.79 20.44 -17.05
C ARG A 84 11.06 21.43 -16.15
N ILE A 85 10.78 21.04 -14.91
CA ILE A 85 10.26 21.92 -13.86
C ILE A 85 11.05 21.74 -12.56
N ASN A 86 10.97 22.72 -11.66
CA ASN A 86 11.53 22.59 -10.33
C ASN A 86 10.65 21.67 -9.46
N GLU A 87 11.27 20.78 -8.68
CA GLU A 87 10.57 19.85 -7.79
C GLU A 87 9.65 20.51 -6.76
N LYS A 88 9.88 21.78 -6.42
CA LYS A 88 9.01 22.55 -5.50
C LYS A 88 7.57 22.73 -5.98
N PHE A 89 7.32 22.46 -7.26
CA PHE A 89 5.99 22.56 -7.87
C PHE A 89 5.22 21.24 -7.84
N VAL A 90 5.84 20.15 -7.37
CA VAL A 90 5.21 18.84 -7.20
C VAL A 90 4.73 18.72 -5.77
N ALA A 91 3.50 18.26 -5.55
CA ALA A 91 3.01 17.94 -4.21
C ALA A 91 3.94 16.91 -3.55
N ARG A 92 4.40 17.20 -2.33
CA ARG A 92 5.44 16.38 -1.67
C ARG A 92 5.01 14.93 -1.50
N ALA A 93 3.76 14.71 -1.13
CA ALA A 93 3.26 13.36 -0.87
C ALA A 93 3.21 12.51 -2.15
N VAL A 94 2.81 13.11 -3.29
CA VAL A 94 2.82 12.44 -4.59
C VAL A 94 4.25 12.13 -5.02
N LYS A 95 5.18 13.07 -4.82
CA LYS A 95 6.60 12.84 -5.10
C LYS A 95 7.15 11.68 -4.29
N GLU A 96 6.85 11.61 -2.99
CA GLU A 96 7.30 10.52 -2.11
C GLU A 96 6.75 9.16 -2.57
N GLU A 97 5.49 9.10 -2.99
CA GLU A 97 4.85 7.90 -3.54
C GLU A 97 5.50 7.47 -4.87
N PHE A 98 5.60 8.40 -5.82
CA PHE A 98 6.24 8.17 -7.13
C PHE A 98 7.70 7.69 -6.97
N ASP A 99 8.47 8.29 -6.06
CA ASP A 99 9.85 7.90 -5.78
C ASP A 99 9.95 6.49 -5.17
N ASN A 100 8.95 6.06 -4.38
CA ASN A 100 8.89 4.69 -3.89
C ASN A 100 8.55 3.70 -5.00
N GLU A 101 7.56 4.01 -5.82
CA GLU A 101 7.15 3.18 -6.95
C GLU A 101 8.33 2.95 -7.91
N MET A 102 9.03 4.02 -8.31
CA MET A 102 10.21 3.92 -9.19
C MET A 102 11.35 3.11 -8.56
N ARG A 103 11.52 3.20 -7.23
CA ARG A 103 12.48 2.38 -6.48
C ARG A 103 12.12 0.90 -6.56
N GLU A 104 10.85 0.57 -6.35
CA GLU A 104 10.37 -0.81 -6.37
C GLU A 104 10.56 -1.44 -7.77
N ILE A 105 10.23 -0.71 -8.84
CA ILE A 105 10.44 -1.19 -10.21
C ILE A 105 11.93 -1.35 -10.54
N LYS A 106 12.77 -0.40 -10.12
CA LYS A 106 14.22 -0.55 -10.30
C LYS A 106 14.77 -1.78 -9.59
N GLN A 107 14.41 -1.98 -8.33
CA GLN A 107 14.84 -3.16 -7.57
C GLN A 107 14.34 -4.46 -8.20
N HIS A 108 13.15 -4.42 -8.81
CA HIS A 108 12.66 -5.53 -9.60
C HIS A 108 13.55 -5.81 -10.81
N GLU A 109 13.87 -4.79 -11.62
CA GLU A 109 14.77 -4.90 -12.78
C GLU A 109 16.13 -5.52 -12.39
N GLU A 110 16.72 -5.06 -11.28
CA GLU A 110 18.03 -5.53 -10.78
C GLU A 110 18.00 -6.96 -10.24
N LYS A 111 16.85 -7.40 -9.73
CA LYS A 111 16.68 -8.71 -9.08
C LYS A 111 15.76 -9.64 -9.86
N MET A 112 15.55 -9.39 -11.14
CA MET A 112 14.70 -10.23 -11.97
C MET A 112 15.20 -11.67 -11.93
N GLN A 113 14.33 -12.57 -11.51
CA GLN A 113 14.56 -14.01 -11.57
C GLN A 113 13.96 -14.53 -12.87
N GLU A 114 14.71 -15.37 -13.58
CA GLU A 114 14.19 -16.05 -14.79
C GLU A 114 13.07 -17.04 -14.42
N GLU A 115 13.12 -17.63 -13.22
CA GLU A 115 12.13 -18.59 -12.74
C GLU A 115 11.78 -18.35 -11.27
N ILE A 116 10.52 -18.63 -10.91
CA ILE A 116 10.08 -18.69 -9.52
C ILE A 116 10.60 -19.99 -8.89
N SER A 117 11.18 -19.90 -7.69
CA SER A 117 11.64 -21.08 -6.95
C SER A 117 10.52 -22.11 -6.73
N LYS A 118 10.89 -23.40 -6.68
CA LYS A 118 9.95 -24.52 -6.46
C LYS A 118 9.07 -24.36 -5.23
N VAL A 119 9.60 -23.70 -4.19
CA VAL A 119 8.86 -23.28 -3.01
C VAL A 119 9.03 -21.78 -2.90
N ASN A 120 7.94 -21.04 -3.00
CA ASN A 120 7.92 -19.59 -2.87
C ASN A 120 6.62 -19.14 -2.21
N HIS A 121 6.57 -17.86 -1.86
CA HIS A 121 5.42 -17.22 -1.29
C HIS A 121 5.31 -15.81 -1.88
N HIS A 122 4.10 -15.43 -2.29
CA HIS A 122 3.87 -14.09 -2.84
C HIS A 122 4.10 -12.99 -1.78
N SER A 123 4.41 -11.77 -2.21
CA SER A 123 4.95 -10.71 -1.33
C SER A 123 3.92 -10.00 -0.44
N GLY A 124 2.63 -10.30 -0.60
CA GLY A 124 1.54 -9.52 -0.01
C GLY A 124 1.29 -9.78 1.48
N PRO A 125 1.20 -11.05 1.92
CA PRO A 125 0.89 -11.35 3.31
C PRO A 125 2.09 -11.04 4.23
N CYS A 126 1.86 -10.20 5.22
CA CYS A 126 2.74 -10.13 6.39
C CYS A 126 2.55 -11.38 7.27
N ILE A 127 3.50 -11.65 8.17
CA ILE A 127 3.34 -12.70 9.19
C ILE A 127 2.24 -12.28 10.18
N PRO A 128 1.07 -12.94 10.21
CA PRO A 128 -0.05 -12.59 11.08
C PRO A 128 0.36 -12.56 12.55
N GLY A 129 0.17 -11.42 13.21
CA GLY A 129 0.49 -11.26 14.62
C GLY A 129 1.95 -11.01 14.98
N ALA A 130 2.88 -10.99 14.01
CA ALA A 130 4.30 -10.78 14.28
C ALA A 130 4.68 -9.29 14.43
N LYS A 131 4.18 -8.44 13.53
CA LYS A 131 4.50 -6.99 13.54
C LYS A 131 3.42 -6.15 14.22
N LYS A 132 2.17 -6.54 14.06
CA LYS A 132 0.99 -5.86 14.58
C LYS A 132 -0.05 -6.92 14.94
N ILE A 133 -0.92 -6.59 15.90
CA ILE A 133 -2.14 -7.33 16.21
C ILE A 133 -3.26 -6.31 16.38
N PHE A 134 -4.49 -6.74 16.13
CA PHE A 134 -5.69 -6.01 16.47
C PHE A 134 -6.49 -6.80 17.49
N VAL A 135 -6.94 -6.14 18.56
CA VAL A 135 -7.61 -6.80 19.69
C VAL A 135 -8.93 -6.09 19.96
N THR A 136 -10.04 -6.85 19.96
CA THR A 136 -11.38 -6.30 20.22
C THR A 136 -11.63 -6.14 21.72
N ALA A 137 -12.72 -5.45 22.09
CA ALA A 137 -13.11 -5.25 23.49
C ALA A 137 -13.42 -6.58 24.22
N GLU A 138 -13.86 -7.60 23.49
CA GLU A 138 -14.12 -8.96 23.99
C GLU A 138 -12.82 -9.77 24.16
N GLY A 139 -11.68 -9.22 23.72
CA GLY A 139 -10.38 -9.86 23.79
C GLY A 139 -10.10 -10.82 22.64
N ASN A 140 -10.80 -10.71 21.50
CA ASN A 140 -10.48 -11.49 20.30
C ASN A 140 -9.26 -10.88 19.59
N ILE A 141 -8.36 -11.73 19.06
CA ILE A 141 -7.12 -11.29 18.40
C ILE A 141 -7.20 -11.53 16.89
N TYR A 142 -6.81 -10.51 16.12
CA TYR A 142 -6.80 -10.46 14.65
C TYR A 142 -5.41 -10.05 14.13
N PRO A 143 -5.06 -10.39 12.87
CA PRO A 143 -3.75 -10.09 12.27
C PRO A 143 -3.41 -8.60 12.20
N CYS A 144 -4.40 -7.76 11.92
CA CYS A 144 -4.27 -6.30 11.86
C CYS A 144 -5.66 -5.65 11.86
N GLU A 145 -5.69 -4.33 11.86
CA GLU A 145 -6.91 -3.50 11.83
C GLU A 145 -7.67 -3.54 10.49
N ARG A 146 -7.08 -4.14 9.45
CA ARG A 146 -7.66 -4.15 8.09
C ARG A 146 -8.61 -5.30 7.82
N VAL A 147 -8.79 -6.22 8.77
CA VAL A 147 -9.75 -7.33 8.66
C VAL A 147 -11.01 -7.01 9.45
N SER A 148 -12.11 -7.66 9.09
CA SER A 148 -13.37 -7.46 9.78
C SER A 148 -13.41 -8.16 11.15
N GLU A 149 -13.93 -7.49 12.17
CA GLU A 149 -14.13 -8.07 13.51
C GLU A 149 -15.13 -9.23 13.50
N ILE A 150 -16.08 -9.24 12.56
CA ILE A 150 -17.03 -10.34 12.41
C ILE A 150 -16.44 -11.53 11.65
N SER A 151 -15.20 -11.42 11.14
CA SER A 151 -14.57 -12.50 10.39
C SER A 151 -14.12 -13.64 11.28
N GLU A 152 -14.71 -14.82 11.06
CA GLU A 152 -14.32 -16.03 11.78
C GLU A 152 -12.95 -16.55 11.34
N VAL A 153 -12.64 -16.38 10.06
CA VAL A 153 -11.39 -16.86 9.45
C VAL A 153 -10.19 -16.01 9.83
N SER A 154 -10.39 -14.69 9.97
CA SER A 154 -9.34 -13.76 10.36
C SER A 154 -9.09 -13.70 11.87
N LYS A 155 -9.98 -14.25 12.70
CA LYS A 155 -9.76 -14.34 14.16
C LYS A 155 -8.68 -15.39 14.47
N ILE A 156 -7.48 -14.93 14.81
CA ILE A 156 -6.30 -15.76 15.08
C ILE A 156 -6.11 -16.14 16.55
N GLY A 157 -6.97 -15.68 17.47
CA GLY A 157 -6.86 -16.06 18.87
C GLY A 157 -7.76 -15.28 19.80
N ASP A 158 -7.47 -15.38 21.09
CA ASP A 158 -8.07 -14.55 22.14
C ASP A 158 -7.05 -14.29 23.27
N ILE A 159 -7.23 -13.22 24.04
CA ILE A 159 -6.27 -12.81 25.08
C ILE A 159 -6.09 -13.83 26.21
N LYS A 160 -7.02 -14.78 26.39
CA LYS A 160 -6.94 -15.81 27.43
C LYS A 160 -6.15 -17.03 26.95
N LYS A 161 -6.33 -17.43 25.69
CA LYS A 161 -5.68 -18.60 25.08
C LYS A 161 -4.43 -18.27 24.28
N GLY A 162 -4.22 -16.99 23.97
CA GLY A 162 -3.16 -16.51 23.10
C GLY A 162 -3.47 -16.70 21.61
N ILE A 163 -2.42 -16.62 20.80
CA ILE A 163 -2.49 -16.75 19.34
C ILE A 163 -2.46 -18.24 18.95
N ASP A 164 -3.44 -18.66 18.15
CA ASP A 164 -3.50 -19.98 17.54
C ASP A 164 -2.56 -20.04 16.33
N LYS A 165 -1.46 -20.78 16.48
CA LYS A 165 -0.45 -20.96 15.43
C LYS A 165 -1.00 -21.60 14.17
N ASN A 166 -1.97 -22.52 14.28
CA ASN A 166 -2.55 -23.17 13.10
C ASN A 166 -3.37 -22.17 12.28
N LYS A 167 -4.08 -21.28 12.95
CA LYS A 167 -4.78 -20.18 12.27
C LYS A 167 -3.81 -19.22 11.58
N VAL A 168 -2.72 -18.85 12.25
CA VAL A 168 -1.66 -18.02 11.64
C VAL A 168 -1.08 -18.69 10.38
N LEU A 169 -0.74 -19.98 10.44
CA LEU A 169 -0.21 -20.72 9.29
C LEU A 169 -1.22 -20.84 8.15
N ASN A 170 -2.51 -20.97 8.46
CA ASN A 170 -3.57 -20.95 7.46
C ASN A 170 -3.68 -19.60 6.75
N LEU A 171 -3.56 -18.49 7.49
CA LEU A 171 -3.60 -17.14 6.93
C LEU A 171 -2.32 -16.73 6.21
N LEU A 172 -1.18 -17.37 6.50
CA LEU A 172 0.01 -17.22 5.67
C LEU A 172 -0.24 -17.84 4.29
N ASN A 173 -0.76 -19.05 4.26
CA ASN A 173 -0.92 -19.82 3.02
C ASN A 173 -2.23 -19.54 2.26
N ILE A 174 -2.64 -18.28 2.12
CA ILE A 174 -3.87 -17.92 1.36
C ILE A 174 -3.77 -18.27 -0.12
N GLU A 175 -2.57 -18.40 -0.67
CA GLU A 175 -2.34 -18.77 -2.06
C GLU A 175 -2.97 -20.13 -2.42
N ARG A 176 -3.15 -21.05 -1.45
CA ARG A 176 -3.72 -22.38 -1.74
C ARG A 176 -5.11 -22.32 -2.39
N TYR A 177 -5.83 -21.22 -2.24
CA TYR A 177 -7.16 -21.01 -2.83
C TYR A 177 -7.10 -20.47 -4.27
N SER A 178 -5.94 -19.98 -4.72
CA SER A 178 -5.73 -19.39 -6.04
C SER A 178 -4.47 -19.90 -6.76
N GLN A 179 -3.82 -20.95 -6.22
CA GLN A 179 -2.48 -21.41 -6.60
C GLN A 179 -2.32 -21.69 -8.10
N ASP A 180 -3.35 -22.23 -8.74
CA ASP A 180 -3.30 -22.62 -10.16
C ASP A 180 -3.10 -21.39 -11.05
N ARG A 181 -3.61 -20.23 -10.64
CA ARG A 181 -3.39 -18.96 -11.34
C ARG A 181 -2.16 -18.21 -10.85
N CYS A 182 -1.84 -18.34 -9.56
CA CYS A 182 -0.70 -17.64 -8.96
C CYS A 182 0.64 -18.14 -9.52
N LYS A 183 0.78 -19.44 -9.77
CA LYS A 183 2.01 -20.05 -10.32
C LYS A 183 2.42 -19.49 -11.68
N ASP A 184 1.44 -19.10 -12.50
CA ASP A 184 1.67 -18.53 -13.84
C ASP A 184 1.54 -16.99 -13.86
N CYS A 185 1.49 -16.34 -12.69
CA CYS A 185 1.29 -14.90 -12.61
C CYS A 185 2.61 -14.14 -12.80
N TRP A 186 2.71 -13.36 -13.87
CA TRP A 186 3.87 -12.52 -14.15
C TRP A 186 4.16 -11.45 -13.07
N ALA A 187 3.15 -11.09 -12.26
CA ALA A 187 3.27 -10.15 -11.15
C ALA A 187 3.39 -10.84 -9.78
N TYR A 188 3.68 -12.15 -9.72
CA TYR A 188 3.66 -12.94 -8.47
C TYR A 188 4.51 -12.33 -7.34
N GLN A 189 5.74 -11.93 -7.65
CA GLN A 189 6.67 -11.34 -6.69
C GLN A 189 6.28 -9.93 -6.23
N HIS A 190 5.30 -9.29 -6.88
CA HIS A 190 4.78 -7.97 -6.55
C HIS A 190 3.33 -8.02 -6.07
N CYS A 191 2.80 -9.23 -5.86
CA CYS A 191 1.44 -9.38 -5.40
C CYS A 191 1.29 -8.79 -4.00
N THR A 192 0.38 -7.84 -3.83
CA THR A 192 0.09 -7.18 -2.53
C THR A 192 -1.15 -7.74 -1.82
N ILE A 193 -1.76 -8.80 -2.37
CA ILE A 193 -2.95 -9.44 -1.79
C ILE A 193 -2.58 -10.05 -0.43
N CYS A 194 -3.41 -9.79 0.58
CA CYS A 194 -3.32 -10.42 1.89
C CYS A 194 -4.70 -10.93 2.31
N ILE A 195 -4.82 -11.46 3.54
CA ILE A 195 -6.11 -11.95 4.05
C ILE A 195 -7.23 -10.90 3.96
N ALA A 196 -6.93 -9.61 4.12
CA ALA A 196 -7.93 -8.56 4.02
C ALA A 196 -8.59 -8.44 2.63
N CYS A 197 -7.94 -8.95 1.58
CA CYS A 197 -8.45 -9.01 0.21
C CYS A 197 -9.09 -10.36 -0.14
N ALA A 198 -8.92 -11.37 0.71
CA ALA A 198 -9.34 -12.74 0.45
C ALA A 198 -10.50 -13.18 1.35
N ASP A 199 -10.77 -12.43 2.42
CA ASP A 199 -11.74 -12.75 3.45
C ASP A 199 -13.16 -12.29 3.06
N ASP A 200 -14.11 -13.22 3.02
CA ASP A 200 -15.54 -12.96 2.79
C ASP A 200 -16.37 -12.89 4.09
N THR A 201 -15.70 -12.74 5.24
CA THR A 201 -16.16 -12.84 6.64
C THR A 201 -16.37 -14.25 7.18
N LYS A 202 -16.49 -15.27 6.33
CA LYS A 202 -16.69 -16.67 6.75
C LYS A 202 -15.56 -17.57 6.29
N ASN A 203 -15.05 -17.34 5.09
CA ASN A 203 -14.08 -18.15 4.39
C ASN A 203 -13.02 -17.28 3.72
N ILE A 204 -11.93 -17.95 3.33
CA ILE A 204 -11.01 -17.40 2.33
C ILE A 204 -11.61 -17.72 0.95
N SER A 205 -11.87 -16.67 0.17
CA SER A 205 -12.62 -16.72 -1.08
C SER A 205 -11.72 -16.42 -2.26
N ASN A 206 -11.60 -17.39 -3.18
CA ASN A 206 -10.91 -17.20 -4.46
C ASN A 206 -11.56 -16.10 -5.32
N LYS A 207 -12.88 -15.89 -5.17
CA LYS A 207 -13.61 -14.81 -5.86
C LYS A 207 -13.16 -13.45 -5.34
N GLU A 208 -13.00 -13.28 -4.03
CA GLU A 208 -12.51 -12.01 -3.47
C GLU A 208 -11.05 -11.76 -3.90
N ILE A 209 -10.19 -12.78 -3.83
CA ILE A 209 -8.80 -12.70 -4.35
C ILE A 209 -8.79 -12.20 -5.80
N GLU A 210 -9.61 -12.80 -6.66
CA GLU A 210 -9.67 -12.46 -8.08
C GLU A 210 -10.06 -11.02 -8.37
N LYS A 211 -10.99 -10.44 -7.60
CA LYS A 211 -11.38 -9.02 -7.72
C LYS A 211 -10.20 -8.09 -7.50
N HIS A 212 -9.26 -8.45 -6.64
CA HIS A 212 -8.07 -7.66 -6.36
C HIS A 212 -6.90 -7.97 -7.31
N CYS A 213 -6.82 -9.20 -7.85
CA CYS A 213 -5.74 -9.59 -8.78
C CYS A 213 -5.61 -8.68 -9.99
N TRP A 214 -6.73 -8.19 -10.56
CA TRP A 214 -6.67 -7.28 -11.70
C TRP A 214 -6.04 -5.93 -11.31
N LYS A 215 -6.47 -5.34 -10.17
CA LYS A 215 -5.96 -4.05 -9.69
C LYS A 215 -4.47 -4.12 -9.39
N VAL A 216 -4.03 -5.20 -8.75
CA VAL A 216 -2.60 -5.41 -8.43
C VAL A 216 -1.76 -5.53 -9.69
N ARG A 217 -2.20 -6.32 -10.68
CA ARG A 217 -1.48 -6.46 -11.95
C ARG A 217 -1.46 -5.15 -12.74
N GLY A 218 -2.60 -4.46 -12.83
CA GLY A 218 -2.72 -3.18 -13.53
C GLY A 218 -1.85 -2.09 -12.89
N GLY A 219 -1.87 -1.97 -11.56
CA GLY A 219 -1.01 -1.01 -10.86
C GLY A 219 0.48 -1.27 -11.09
N PHE A 220 0.89 -2.54 -11.01
CA PHE A 220 2.28 -2.91 -11.31
C PHE A 220 2.65 -2.71 -12.79
N GLU A 221 1.72 -2.93 -13.72
CA GLU A 221 1.90 -2.65 -15.14
C GLU A 221 2.11 -1.14 -15.42
N GLU A 222 1.27 -0.29 -14.84
CA GLU A 222 1.41 1.17 -14.96
C GLU A 222 2.73 1.67 -14.35
N ALA A 223 3.13 1.12 -13.20
CA ALA A 223 4.42 1.41 -12.59
C ALA A 223 5.60 1.08 -13.53
N MET A 224 5.56 -0.08 -14.19
CA MET A 224 6.56 -0.45 -15.19
C MET A 224 6.55 0.49 -16.41
N LYS A 225 5.36 0.87 -16.91
CA LYS A 225 5.23 1.84 -18.03
C LYS A 225 5.83 3.19 -17.65
N ASN A 226 5.56 3.66 -16.43
CA ASN A 226 6.10 4.91 -15.90
C ASN A 226 7.64 4.87 -15.83
N TYR A 227 8.18 3.77 -15.31
CA TYR A 227 9.62 3.54 -15.23
C TYR A 227 10.29 3.51 -16.61
N CYS A 228 9.74 2.74 -17.55
CA CYS A 228 10.24 2.66 -18.93
C CYS A 228 10.19 4.01 -19.63
N THR A 229 9.09 4.76 -19.48
CA THR A 229 8.94 6.10 -20.05
C THR A 229 10.05 7.05 -19.57
N LEU A 230 10.34 7.06 -18.27
CA LEU A 230 11.45 7.86 -17.73
C LEU A 230 12.80 7.44 -18.31
N LYS A 231 13.07 6.14 -18.39
CA LYS A 231 14.32 5.58 -18.92
C LYS A 231 14.52 5.96 -20.39
N GLU A 232 13.48 5.81 -21.22
CA GLU A 232 13.49 6.18 -22.64
C GLU A 232 13.70 7.69 -22.86
N LEU A 233 13.16 8.52 -21.96
CA LEU A 233 13.37 9.97 -21.98
C LEU A 233 14.71 10.41 -21.36
N GLY A 234 15.59 9.47 -21.03
CA GLY A 234 16.96 9.72 -20.59
C GLY A 234 17.12 9.98 -19.09
N TYR A 235 16.11 9.68 -18.28
CA TYR A 235 16.26 9.70 -16.82
C TYR A 235 17.18 8.57 -16.38
N LYS A 236 18.16 8.91 -15.52
CA LYS A 236 19.09 7.94 -14.93
C LYS A 236 18.69 7.71 -13.48
N PHE A 237 18.20 6.51 -13.20
CA PHE A 237 17.91 6.10 -11.83
C PHE A 237 19.22 5.81 -11.10
N GLU A 238 19.46 6.48 -9.97
CA GLU A 238 20.65 6.28 -9.10
C GLU A 238 20.69 4.84 -8.58
N GLU A 239 21.86 4.20 -8.58
CA GLU A 239 22.08 2.92 -7.89
C GLU A 239 21.78 3.12 -6.40
N TYR A 240 20.88 2.29 -5.87
CA TYR A 240 20.57 2.31 -4.45
C TYR A 240 21.57 1.37 -3.76
N GLU A 241 22.50 1.94 -2.97
CA GLU A 241 23.35 1.18 -2.04
C GLU A 241 22.53 0.51 -0.93
#